data_AF-A0A836EQR2-F1
#
_entry.id   AF-A0A836EQR2-F1
#
_cell.length_a   1.000
_cell.length_b   1.000
_cell.length_c   1.000
_cell.angle_alpha   90.00
_cell.angle_beta   90.00
_cell.angle_gamma   90.00
#
_symmetry.space_group_name_H-M   'P 1'
#
loop_
_entity.id
_entity.type
_entity.pdbx_description
1 polymer ?
#
loop_
_entity_poly.entity_id
_entity_poly.type
_entity_poly.pdbx_seq_one_letter_code
_entity_poly.pdbx_strand_id
1 'polypeptide(L)'
;MEHLQQTMRKQEQEQIANATDFTMPFIAIPASTITAAFKIAEYLELEPNVKYMAIELYDRFMCKHFWELFKTEFANDPSEASWFKICKKISNQTKLNLMSCFQLACKMDSHSSILGIPQILNILYLIDKESEYTQNMISFSEIKVFKTVGFTMPLYTPLHCIEILLAATGLGETPNTFNISIDLLDLAYLKV
;
A
#
# COMPACT_ATOMS: atom_id res chain seq x y z
N MET A 1 3.94 25.06 -13.32
CA MET A 1 3.01 23.99 -13.76
C MET A 1 3.70 23.02 -14.73
N GLU A 2 4.37 23.53 -15.77
CA GLU A 2 5.15 22.72 -16.73
C GLU A 2 6.28 21.89 -16.09
N HIS A 3 6.98 22.45 -15.10
CA HIS A 3 8.06 21.76 -14.40
C HIS A 3 7.56 20.53 -13.62
N LEU A 4 6.33 20.59 -13.08
CA LEU A 4 5.68 19.49 -12.36
C LEU A 4 5.27 18.39 -13.34
N GLN A 5 4.68 18.75 -14.48
CA GLN A 5 4.33 17.82 -15.55
C GLN A 5 5.55 17.15 -16.20
N GLN A 6 6.68 17.85 -16.28
CA GLN A 6 7.95 17.26 -16.75
C GLN A 6 8.55 16.28 -15.73
N THR A 7 8.46 16.59 -14.43
CA THR A 7 8.89 15.66 -13.38
C THR A 7 8.02 14.40 -13.36
N MET A 8 6.70 14.55 -13.51
CA MET A 8 5.76 13.42 -13.59
C MET A 8 6.05 12.53 -14.82
N ARG A 9 6.26 13.12 -16.01
CA ARG A 9 6.63 12.37 -17.22
C ARG A 9 7.98 11.66 -17.11
N LYS A 10 8.96 12.27 -16.42
CA LYS A 10 10.24 11.60 -16.13
C LYS A 10 10.06 10.42 -15.19
N GLN A 11 9.25 10.57 -14.13
CA GLN A 11 8.91 9.45 -13.25
C GLN A 11 8.16 8.33 -13.97
N GLU A 12 7.23 8.66 -14.88
CA GLU A 12 6.55 7.69 -15.74
C GLU A 12 7.56 6.89 -16.59
N GLN A 13 8.48 7.59 -17.26
CA GLN A 13 9.49 6.95 -18.11
C GLN A 13 10.51 6.12 -17.32
N GLU A 14 10.92 6.58 -16.14
CA GLU A 14 11.81 5.82 -15.25
C GLU A 14 11.14 4.56 -14.66
N GLN A 15 9.83 4.63 -14.36
CA GLN A 15 9.07 3.46 -13.90
C GLN A 15 8.87 2.42 -15.01
N ILE A 16 8.64 2.86 -16.25
CA ILE A 16 8.53 1.98 -17.43
C ILE A 16 9.90 1.36 -17.79
N ALA A 17 11.00 2.12 -17.65
CA ALA A 17 12.34 1.60 -17.90
C ALA A 17 12.81 0.57 -16.85
N ASN A 18 12.35 0.71 -15.60
CA ASN A 18 12.56 -0.24 -14.51
C ASN A 18 11.53 -1.38 -14.49
N ALA A 19 10.85 -1.67 -15.60
CA ALA A 19 9.84 -2.74 -15.73
C ALA A 19 10.34 -4.17 -15.40
N THR A 20 11.57 -4.34 -14.93
CA THR A 20 11.97 -5.51 -14.13
C THR A 20 11.25 -5.62 -12.78
N ASP A 21 10.65 -4.52 -12.28
CA ASP A 21 9.79 -4.50 -11.08
C ASP A 21 8.37 -5.01 -11.32
N PHE A 22 8.05 -5.49 -12.54
CA PHE A 22 6.89 -6.35 -12.79
C PHE A 22 7.11 -7.78 -12.22
N THR A 23 8.05 -7.95 -11.28
CA THR A 23 7.97 -9.03 -10.27
C THR A 23 6.58 -9.00 -9.70
N MET A 24 5.81 -10.08 -9.90
CA MET A 24 4.44 -10.23 -9.36
C MET A 24 4.36 -9.59 -7.98
N PRO A 25 3.78 -8.37 -7.88
CA PRO A 25 3.58 -7.77 -6.59
C PRO A 25 2.56 -8.67 -5.86
N PHE A 26 2.47 -8.54 -4.54
CA PHE A 26 1.44 -9.19 -3.73
C PHE A 26 1.65 -10.67 -3.34
N ILE A 27 2.60 -11.44 -3.93
CA ILE A 27 2.87 -12.85 -3.49
C ILE A 27 3.23 -12.94 -1.99
N ALA A 28 3.88 -11.90 -1.46
CA ALA A 28 4.35 -11.88 -0.09
C ALA A 28 3.32 -11.35 0.93
N ILE A 29 2.22 -10.72 0.48
CA ILE A 29 1.19 -10.19 1.40
C ILE A 29 0.15 -11.28 1.67
N PRO A 30 -0.10 -11.65 2.94
CA PRO A 30 -1.15 -12.60 3.27
C PRO A 30 -2.53 -12.10 2.82
N ALA A 31 -3.36 -12.99 2.28
CA ALA A 31 -4.76 -12.70 1.91
C ALA A 31 -5.58 -12.08 3.07
N SER A 32 -5.24 -12.39 4.32
CA SER A 32 -5.86 -11.77 5.51
C SER A 32 -5.55 -10.28 5.64
N THR A 33 -4.33 -9.85 5.28
CA THR A 33 -3.94 -8.45 5.24
C THR A 33 -4.65 -7.72 4.10
N ILE A 34 -4.76 -8.35 2.92
CA ILE A 34 -5.53 -7.78 1.79
C ILE A 34 -7.01 -7.63 2.17
N THR A 35 -7.60 -8.65 2.78
CA THR A 35 -8.99 -8.60 3.27
C THR A 35 -9.18 -7.47 4.30
N ALA A 36 -8.21 -7.27 5.20
CA ALA A 36 -8.25 -6.16 6.15
C ALA A 36 -8.17 -4.81 5.44
N ALA A 37 -7.28 -4.66 4.45
CA ALA A 37 -7.17 -3.44 3.65
C ALA A 37 -8.48 -3.12 2.92
N PHE A 38 -9.13 -4.12 2.33
CA PHE A 38 -10.43 -3.94 1.65
C PHE A 38 -11.50 -3.48 2.62
N LYS A 39 -11.62 -4.11 3.80
CA LYS A 39 -12.57 -3.69 4.85
C LYS A 39 -12.29 -2.30 5.39
N ILE A 40 -11.02 -1.91 5.52
CA ILE A 40 -10.63 -0.56 5.94
C ILE A 40 -11.06 0.45 4.87
N ALA A 41 -10.79 0.18 3.59
CA ALA A 41 -11.19 1.05 2.49
C ALA A 41 -12.71 1.20 2.39
N GLU A 42 -13.46 0.10 2.55
CA GLU A 42 -14.93 0.10 2.58
C GLU A 42 -15.46 0.91 3.78
N TYR A 43 -14.94 0.66 4.99
CA TYR A 43 -15.36 1.37 6.20
C TYR A 43 -15.09 2.88 6.14
N LEU A 44 -14.03 3.27 5.44
CA LEU A 44 -13.64 4.66 5.23
C LEU A 44 -14.26 5.29 3.97
N GLU A 45 -15.04 4.53 3.20
CA GLU A 45 -15.62 4.95 1.92
C GLU A 45 -14.56 5.53 0.97
N LEU A 46 -13.40 4.89 0.89
CA LEU A 46 -12.28 5.33 0.05
C LEU A 46 -12.47 4.94 -1.40
N GLU A 47 -12.07 5.84 -2.30
CA GLU A 47 -12.01 5.58 -3.74
C GLU A 47 -11.12 4.35 -4.05
N PRO A 48 -11.46 3.57 -5.10
CA PRO A 48 -10.69 2.38 -5.49
C PRO A 48 -9.20 2.66 -5.71
N ASN A 49 -8.85 3.83 -6.27
CA ASN A 49 -7.47 4.23 -6.48
C ASN A 49 -6.67 4.29 -5.16
N VAL A 50 -7.24 4.89 -4.11
CA VAL A 50 -6.62 5.01 -2.79
C VAL A 50 -6.40 3.63 -2.18
N LYS A 51 -7.37 2.72 -2.32
CA LYS A 51 -7.29 1.33 -1.85
C LYS A 51 -6.09 0.61 -2.48
N TYR A 52 -5.98 0.60 -3.81
CA TYR A 52 -4.89 -0.10 -4.49
C TYR A 52 -3.53 0.56 -4.27
N MET A 53 -3.48 1.90 -4.23
CA MET A 53 -2.26 2.65 -3.94
C MET A 53 -1.72 2.32 -2.55
N ALA A 54 -2.59 2.24 -1.54
CA ALA A 54 -2.21 1.86 -0.18
C ALA A 54 -1.66 0.42 -0.11
N ILE A 55 -2.29 -0.51 -0.82
CA ILE A 55 -1.86 -1.93 -0.85
C ILE A 55 -0.49 -2.07 -1.53
N GLU A 56 -0.28 -1.43 -2.67
CA GLU A 56 1.02 -1.43 -3.35
C GLU A 56 2.12 -0.77 -2.53
N LEU A 57 1.79 0.35 -1.87
CA LEU A 57 2.74 1.03 -1.01
C LEU A 57 3.14 0.11 0.15
N TYR A 58 2.17 -0.59 0.73
CA TYR A 58 2.39 -1.54 1.79
C TYR A 58 3.27 -2.71 1.33
N ASP A 59 3.05 -3.27 0.14
CA ASP A 59 3.89 -4.34 -0.42
C ASP A 59 5.35 -3.91 -0.54
N ARG A 60 5.58 -2.76 -1.19
CA ARG A 60 6.92 -2.18 -1.38
C ARG A 60 7.60 -1.89 -0.04
N PHE A 61 6.85 -1.34 0.91
CA PHE A 61 7.34 -1.09 2.26
C PHE A 61 7.73 -2.38 2.97
N MET A 62 6.86 -3.39 2.99
CA MET A 62 7.09 -4.65 3.71
C MET A 62 8.30 -5.40 3.16
N CYS A 63 8.47 -5.42 1.83
CA CYS A 63 9.63 -6.02 1.20
C CYS A 63 10.94 -5.33 1.64
N LYS A 64 11.00 -4.00 1.55
CA LYS A 64 12.20 -3.23 1.97
C LYS A 64 12.46 -3.36 3.47
N HIS A 65 11.42 -3.24 4.29
CA HIS A 65 11.53 -3.32 5.73
C HIS A 65 11.99 -4.70 6.20
N PHE A 66 11.48 -5.77 5.59
CA PHE A 66 11.94 -7.13 5.85
C PHE A 66 13.43 -7.28 5.53
N TRP A 67 13.87 -6.84 4.35
CA TRP A 67 15.27 -6.94 3.96
C TRP A 67 16.21 -6.13 4.87
N GLU A 68 15.79 -4.96 5.35
CA GLU A 68 16.54 -4.18 6.34
C GLU A 68 16.71 -4.94 7.66
N LEU A 69 15.63 -5.52 8.20
CA LEU A 69 15.68 -6.32 9.44
C LEU A 69 16.50 -7.58 9.25
N PHE A 70 16.36 -8.27 8.12
CA PHE A 70 17.14 -9.46 7.80
C PHE A 70 18.65 -9.16 7.78
N LYS A 71 19.06 -8.08 7.11
CA LYS A 71 20.47 -7.66 7.04
C LYS A 71 21.02 -7.18 8.38
N THR A 72 20.20 -6.60 9.23
CA THR A 72 20.66 -6.00 10.50
C THR A 72 20.58 -6.94 11.69
N GLU A 73 19.68 -7.92 11.68
CA GLU A 73 19.49 -8.86 12.80
C GLU A 73 19.94 -10.28 12.44
N PHE A 74 19.47 -10.84 11.32
CA PHE A 74 19.78 -12.21 10.96
C PHE A 74 21.21 -12.39 10.44
N ALA A 75 21.72 -11.43 9.65
CA ALA A 75 23.11 -11.52 9.16
C ALA A 75 24.15 -11.42 10.30
N ASN A 76 23.79 -10.79 11.42
CA ASN A 76 24.66 -10.65 12.59
C ASN A 76 24.55 -11.85 13.55
N ASP A 77 23.39 -12.50 13.61
CA ASP A 77 23.15 -13.74 14.35
C ASP A 77 22.12 -14.60 13.61
N PRO A 78 22.54 -15.56 12.78
CA PRO A 78 21.64 -16.41 12.00
C PRO A 78 21.07 -17.55 12.86
N SER A 79 20.48 -17.18 14.00
CA SER A 79 19.84 -18.09 14.94
C SER A 79 18.32 -18.13 14.74
N GLU A 80 17.69 -19.22 15.16
CA GLU A 80 16.23 -19.35 15.21
C GLU A 80 15.60 -18.24 16.08
N ALA A 81 16.28 -17.86 17.18
CA ALA A 81 15.83 -16.77 18.05
C ALA A 81 15.83 -15.40 17.32
N SER A 82 16.85 -15.12 16.50
CA SER A 82 16.92 -13.92 15.67
C SER A 82 15.79 -13.89 14.63
N TRP A 83 15.51 -15.03 14.00
CA TRP A 83 14.38 -15.18 13.07
C TRP A 83 13.04 -14.87 13.76
N PHE A 84 12.76 -15.48 14.92
CA PHE A 84 11.53 -15.20 15.67
C PHE A 84 11.40 -13.74 16.08
N LYS A 85 12.52 -13.09 16.42
CA LYS A 85 12.55 -11.67 16.77
C LYS A 85 12.18 -10.79 15.58
N ILE A 86 12.66 -11.09 14.37
CA ILE A 86 12.28 -10.39 13.13
C ILE A 86 10.78 -10.57 12.87
N CYS A 87 10.29 -11.81 12.89
CA CYS A 87 8.87 -12.12 12.70
C CYS A 87 7.98 -11.35 13.68
N LYS A 88 8.36 -11.31 14.96
CA LYS A 88 7.62 -10.58 16.01
C LYS A 88 7.61 -9.07 15.74
N LYS A 89 8.74 -8.48 15.35
CA LYS A 89 8.82 -7.04 15.03
C LYS A 89 7.91 -6.66 13.87
N ILE A 90 7.94 -7.46 12.80
CA ILE A 90 7.10 -7.24 11.61
C ILE A 90 5.63 -7.39 11.96
N SER A 91 5.26 -8.48 12.65
CA SER A 91 3.88 -8.76 13.06
C SER A 91 3.30 -7.65 13.93
N ASN A 92 4.04 -7.18 14.93
CA ASN A 92 3.55 -6.17 15.88
C ASN A 92 3.28 -4.80 15.22
N GLN A 93 3.96 -4.48 14.12
CA GLN A 93 3.81 -3.19 13.44
C GLN A 93 2.90 -3.26 12.22
N THR A 94 2.45 -4.46 11.84
CA THR A 94 1.77 -4.69 10.55
C THR A 94 0.54 -3.81 10.34
N LYS A 95 -0.32 -3.71 11.37
CA LYS A 95 -1.58 -2.95 11.31
C LYS A 95 -1.32 -1.45 11.23
N LEU A 96 -0.37 -0.96 12.03
CA LEU A 96 0.04 0.44 12.02
C LEU A 96 0.67 0.83 10.68
N ASN A 97 1.57 -0.01 10.15
CA ASN A 97 2.20 0.23 8.86
C ASN A 97 1.16 0.24 7.72
N LEU A 98 0.16 -0.64 7.76
CA LEU A 98 -0.95 -0.63 6.80
C LEU A 98 -1.76 0.67 6.89
N MET A 99 -2.14 1.11 8.10
CA MET A 99 -2.84 2.38 8.28
C MET A 99 -2.01 3.57 7.81
N SER A 100 -0.71 3.57 8.03
CA SER A 100 0.20 4.59 7.50
C SER A 100 0.26 4.61 5.97
N CYS A 101 0.14 3.45 5.31
CA CYS A 101 0.03 3.40 3.85
C CYS A 101 -1.28 4.04 3.36
N PHE A 102 -2.40 3.82 4.07
CA PHE A 102 -3.66 4.50 3.79
C PHE A 102 -3.57 6.02 4.00
N GLN A 103 -2.94 6.47 5.09
CA GLN A 103 -2.74 7.92 5.33
C GLN A 103 -1.96 8.58 4.19
N LEU A 104 -0.88 7.95 3.73
CA LEU A 104 -0.08 8.45 2.61
C LEU A 104 -0.87 8.43 1.30
N ALA A 105 -1.60 7.34 1.00
CA ALA A 105 -2.41 7.25 -0.21
C ALA A 105 -3.51 8.33 -0.25
N CYS A 106 -4.23 8.54 0.85
CA CYS A 106 -5.23 9.60 0.96
C CYS A 106 -4.63 11.01 0.80
N LYS A 107 -3.38 11.23 1.22
CA LYS A 107 -2.68 12.51 1.02
C LYS A 107 -2.24 12.74 -0.43
N MET A 108 -2.08 11.69 -1.22
CA MET A 108 -1.70 11.77 -2.62
C MET A 108 -2.89 11.93 -3.56
N ASP A 109 -4.04 11.41 -3.15
CA ASP A 109 -5.27 11.50 -3.92
C ASP A 109 -5.96 12.86 -3.69
N SER A 110 -6.24 13.59 -4.77
CA SER A 110 -6.85 14.93 -4.68
C SER A 110 -8.33 14.92 -4.32
N HIS A 111 -8.99 13.76 -4.38
CA HIS A 111 -10.42 13.59 -4.16
C HIS A 111 -10.72 12.94 -2.81
N SER A 112 -9.74 12.27 -2.21
CA SER A 112 -9.86 11.60 -0.92
C SER A 112 -9.83 12.56 0.26
N SER A 113 -10.59 12.23 1.30
CA SER A 113 -10.49 12.92 2.58
C SER A 113 -9.15 12.56 3.27
N ILE A 114 -8.44 13.57 3.77
CA ILE A 114 -7.21 13.35 4.53
C ILE A 114 -7.56 12.61 5.82
N LEU A 115 -7.00 11.41 6.01
CA LEU A 115 -7.18 10.65 7.24
C LEU A 115 -6.44 11.30 8.41
N GLY A 116 -7.23 11.92 9.30
CA GLY A 116 -6.72 12.54 10.51
C GLY A 116 -6.26 11.51 11.55
N ILE A 117 -5.30 11.88 12.39
CA ILE A 117 -4.80 11.04 13.48
C ILE A 117 -5.94 10.49 14.38
N PRO A 118 -6.98 11.25 14.76
CA PRO A 118 -8.09 10.72 15.55
C PRO A 118 -8.85 9.59 14.86
N GLN A 119 -9.08 9.68 13.55
CA GLN A 119 -9.74 8.64 12.77
C GLN A 119 -8.89 7.36 12.73
N ILE A 120 -7.59 7.52 12.54
CA ILE A 120 -6.64 6.40 12.52
C ILE A 120 -6.58 5.71 13.88
N LEU A 121 -6.53 6.47 14.98
CA LEU A 121 -6.59 5.91 16.34
C LEU A 121 -7.86 5.08 16.55
N ASN A 122 -9.02 5.59 16.10
CA ASN A 122 -10.28 4.86 16.21
C ASN A 122 -10.24 3.53 15.44
N ILE A 123 -9.77 3.55 14.20
CA ILE A 123 -9.69 2.33 13.37
C ILE A 123 -8.71 1.33 13.97
N LEU A 124 -7.54 1.79 14.42
CA LEU A 124 -6.54 0.95 15.08
C LEU A 124 -7.12 0.29 16.33
N TYR A 125 -7.90 1.02 17.13
CA TYR A 125 -8.60 0.45 18.29
C TYR A 125 -9.64 -0.62 17.90
N LEU A 126 -10.32 -0.45 16.75
CA LEU A 126 -11.29 -1.43 16.25
C LEU A 126 -10.61 -2.73 15.75
N ILE A 127 -9.45 -2.62 15.08
CA ILE A 127 -8.75 -3.77 14.47
C ILE A 127 -7.68 -4.39 15.39
N ASP A 128 -7.28 -3.70 16.45
CA ASP A 128 -6.29 -4.16 17.42
C ASP A 128 -6.59 -3.67 18.84
N LYS A 129 -7.34 -4.47 19.58
CA LYS A 129 -7.71 -4.17 20.97
C LYS A 129 -6.58 -4.42 21.97
N GLU A 130 -5.52 -5.11 21.56
CA GLU A 130 -4.43 -5.51 22.45
C GLU A 130 -3.28 -4.49 22.46
N SER A 131 -3.23 -3.62 21.45
CA SER A 131 -2.17 -2.62 21.28
C SER A 131 -2.66 -1.23 21.64
N GLU A 132 -1.86 -0.52 22.43
CA GLU A 132 -2.05 0.92 22.63
C GLU A 132 -1.30 1.71 21.55
N TYR A 133 -2.03 2.58 20.86
CA TYR A 133 -1.46 3.47 19.84
C TYR A 133 -1.49 4.90 20.32
N THR A 134 -0.39 5.61 20.09
CA THR A 134 -0.27 7.03 20.38
C THR A 134 -0.18 7.84 19.08
N GLN A 135 -0.52 9.11 19.16
CA GLN A 135 -0.35 10.07 18.06
C GLN A 135 1.10 10.09 17.51
N ASN A 136 2.09 9.98 18.39
CA ASN A 136 3.50 9.96 18.02
C ASN A 136 3.86 8.68 17.24
N MET A 137 3.33 7.53 17.64
CA MET A 137 3.56 6.27 16.92
C MET A 137 2.99 6.32 15.50
N ILE A 138 1.78 6.88 15.34
CA ILE A 138 1.15 7.06 14.02
C ILE A 138 2.01 7.96 13.14
N SER A 139 2.38 9.13 13.64
CA SER A 139 3.18 10.10 12.87
C SER A 139 4.56 9.52 12.51
N PHE A 140 5.20 8.81 13.44
CA PHE A 140 6.49 8.17 13.20
C PHE A 140 6.39 7.03 12.19
N SER A 141 5.35 6.19 12.29
CA SER A 141 5.13 5.09 11.34
C SER A 141 4.88 5.61 9.93
N GLU A 142 4.11 6.69 9.78
CA GLU A 142 3.88 7.33 8.49
C GLU A 142 5.19 7.81 7.84
N ILE A 143 6.01 8.55 8.60
CA ILE A 143 7.33 9.01 8.12
C ILE A 143 8.24 7.82 7.81
N LYS A 144 8.24 6.79 8.66
CA LYS A 144 9.04 5.57 8.47
C LYS A 144 8.65 4.89 7.16
N VAL A 145 7.37 4.65 6.91
CA VAL A 145 6.88 4.02 5.68
C VAL A 145 7.36 4.82 4.47
N PHE A 146 7.10 6.13 4.46
CA PHE A 146 7.42 6.96 3.30
C PHE A 146 8.92 7.05 3.04
N LYS A 147 9.73 7.16 4.09
CA LYS A 147 11.19 7.16 4.00
C LYS A 147 11.74 5.82 3.51
N THR A 148 11.21 4.70 4.01
CA THR A 148 11.66 3.34 3.66
C THR A 148 11.46 3.08 2.17
N VAL A 149 10.35 3.56 1.59
CA VAL A 149 10.12 3.45 0.15
C VAL A 149 10.87 4.48 -0.69
N GLY A 150 11.70 5.34 -0.08
CA GLY A 150 12.48 6.36 -0.77
C GLY A 150 11.63 7.53 -1.25
N PHE A 151 10.61 7.92 -0.47
CA PHE A 151 9.68 9.01 -0.79
C PHE A 151 8.96 8.84 -2.13
N THR A 152 8.79 7.59 -2.59
CA THR A 152 8.17 7.25 -3.87
C THR A 152 6.81 6.59 -3.63
N MET A 153 5.76 7.15 -4.23
CA MET A 153 4.39 6.64 -4.16
C MET A 153 4.02 5.83 -5.41
N PRO A 154 3.24 4.75 -5.29
CA PRO A 154 2.74 3.98 -6.43
C PRO A 154 1.59 4.72 -7.12
N LEU A 155 1.93 5.70 -7.97
CA LEU A 155 0.93 6.54 -8.65
C LEU A 155 0.17 5.78 -9.76
N TYR A 156 0.80 4.78 -10.36
CA TYR A 156 0.21 3.95 -11.42
C TYR A 156 -0.10 2.57 -10.85
N THR A 157 -1.35 2.39 -10.47
CA THR A 157 -1.88 1.12 -9.95
C THR A 157 -2.48 0.27 -11.07
N PRO A 158 -2.71 -1.04 -10.87
CA PRO A 158 -3.43 -1.88 -11.83
C PRO A 158 -4.78 -1.32 -12.27
N LEU A 159 -5.44 -0.53 -11.42
CA LEU A 159 -6.68 0.18 -11.78
C LEU A 159 -6.47 1.14 -12.97
N HIS A 160 -5.36 1.89 -12.98
CA HIS A 160 -5.04 2.79 -14.09
C HIS A 160 -4.80 2.01 -15.39
N CYS A 161 -4.19 0.83 -15.31
CA CYS A 161 -4.04 -0.04 -16.48
C CYS A 161 -5.42 -0.48 -17.01
N ILE A 162 -6.34 -0.86 -16.12
CA ILE A 162 -7.73 -1.19 -16.49
C ILE A 162 -8.41 0.00 -17.17
N GLU A 163 -8.33 1.20 -16.58
CA GLU A 163 -8.93 2.42 -17.14
C GLU A 163 -8.41 2.73 -18.55
N ILE A 164 -7.09 2.66 -18.75
CA ILE A 164 -6.45 2.87 -20.06
C ILE A 164 -6.93 1.82 -21.07
N LEU A 165 -6.98 0.54 -20.68
CA LEU A 165 -7.41 -0.54 -21.56
C LEU A 165 -8.90 -0.41 -21.94
N LEU A 166 -9.76 -0.08 -20.99
CA LEU A 166 -11.18 0.16 -21.25
C LEU A 166 -11.40 1.34 -22.18
N ALA A 167 -10.63 2.43 -22.00
CA ALA A 167 -10.67 3.59 -22.89
C ALA A 167 -10.18 3.23 -24.31
N ALA A 168 -9.05 2.52 -24.42
CA ALA A 168 -8.44 2.16 -25.71
C ALA A 168 -9.29 1.17 -26.52
N THR A 169 -10.07 0.33 -25.85
CA THR A 169 -10.93 -0.68 -26.49
C THR A 169 -12.36 -0.19 -26.75
N GLY A 170 -12.73 0.99 -26.23
CA GLY A 170 -14.12 1.48 -26.26
C GLY A 170 -15.06 0.75 -25.30
N LEU A 171 -14.55 -0.21 -24.52
CA LEU A 171 -15.33 -0.96 -23.53
C LEU A 171 -15.62 -0.16 -22.25
N GLY A 172 -15.04 1.04 -22.10
CA GLY A 172 -15.39 1.95 -21.01
C GLY A 172 -16.85 2.45 -21.07
N GLU A 173 -17.44 2.49 -22.27
CA GLU A 173 -18.82 2.96 -22.49
C GLU A 173 -19.87 1.88 -22.23
N THR A 174 -19.46 0.60 -22.15
CA THR A 174 -20.39 -0.51 -21.91
C THR A 174 -20.78 -0.55 -20.43
N PRO A 175 -22.08 -0.50 -20.08
CA PRO A 175 -22.55 -0.46 -18.70
C PRO A 175 -21.94 -1.57 -17.84
N ASN A 176 -21.56 -1.25 -16.61
CA ASN A 176 -20.97 -2.16 -15.60
C ASN A 176 -19.59 -2.74 -15.92
N THR A 177 -19.00 -2.47 -17.08
CA THR A 177 -17.71 -3.07 -17.46
C THR A 177 -16.59 -2.63 -16.53
N PHE A 178 -16.60 -1.36 -16.11
CA PHE A 178 -15.66 -0.83 -15.13
C PHE A 178 -15.79 -1.54 -13.78
N ASN A 179 -17.02 -1.65 -13.24
CA ASN A 179 -17.29 -2.32 -11.96
C ASN A 179 -16.88 -3.79 -11.99
N ILE A 180 -17.22 -4.53 -13.05
CA ILE A 180 -16.80 -5.92 -13.23
C ILE A 180 -15.27 -6.03 -13.27
N SER A 181 -14.60 -5.08 -13.90
CA SER A 181 -13.13 -5.06 -13.95
C SER A 181 -12.52 -4.82 -12.57
N ILE A 182 -13.11 -3.96 -11.75
CA ILE A 182 -12.73 -3.78 -10.34
C ILE A 182 -12.97 -5.05 -9.53
N ASP A 183 -14.12 -5.72 -9.68
CA ASP A 183 -14.42 -6.96 -8.97
C ASP A 183 -13.42 -8.07 -9.32
N LEU A 184 -13.06 -8.17 -10.60
CA LEU A 184 -12.02 -9.08 -11.07
C LEU A 184 -10.63 -8.73 -10.51
N LEU A 185 -10.33 -7.44 -10.39
CA LEU A 185 -9.10 -6.98 -9.77
C LEU A 185 -9.07 -7.33 -8.28
N ASP A 186 -10.15 -7.07 -7.54
CA ASP A 186 -10.28 -7.45 -6.14
C ASP A 186 -10.10 -8.96 -5.93
N LEU A 187 -10.69 -9.77 -6.81
CA LEU A 187 -10.50 -11.22 -6.80
C LEU A 187 -9.03 -11.61 -7.05
N ALA A 188 -8.33 -10.91 -7.95
CA ALA A 188 -6.92 -11.17 -8.22
C ALA A 188 -6.05 -10.88 -6.99
N TYR A 189 -6.33 -9.80 -6.24
CA TYR A 189 -5.63 -9.49 -4.99
C TYR A 189 -5.91 -10.49 -3.85
N LEU A 190 -7.11 -11.09 -3.81
CA LEU A 190 -7.51 -12.05 -2.77
C LEU A 190 -7.07 -13.49 -3.03
N LYS A 191 -6.71 -13.83 -4.27
CA LYS A 191 -6.31 -15.20 -4.67
C LYS A 191 -4.82 -15.50 -4.49
N VAL A 192 -4.07 -14.55 -3.92
CA VAL A 192 -2.64 -14.66 -3.66
C VAL A 192 -2.35 -15.44 -2.37
#